data_AF-A0A919XJL2-F1
#
_entry.id   AF-A0A919XJL2-F1
#
_cell.length_a   1.000
_cell.length_b   1.000
_cell.length_c   1.000
_cell.angle_alpha   90.00
_cell.angle_beta   90.00
_cell.angle_gamma   90.00
#
_symmetry.space_group_name_H-M   'P 1'
#
loop_
_entity.id
_entity.type
_entity.pdbx_description
1 polymer ?
#
loop_
_entity_poly.entity_id
_entity_poly.type
_entity_poly.pdbx_seq_one_letter_code
_entity_poly.pdbx_strand_id
1 'polypeptide(L)'
;MIKISPKRQAQLNYIKLTEQDVEILAQHRPVFEKVVEEVVTRFYANIATEPKLMEIIGKFTTIERLKETQREYWLSLADGKIDDEYLERRVAIGLVHSRVGLPVEYYLGSYMTYLDIATDLLRQAVPDQWTKVIFSLSKMFNLDSQLVLEAYEMKEKEKLKDLADEKDHVLQAVTEVVQQLTGMIAELNESAGQIATTAQVTADSQETAHALMDELHEDVKQIESMGALIKAISDQTHLLGLNAAIEAAHAGDMGRGFAVVAGEVRKLAAHSREALEQIQDKVAGIMKRLSSVREETEKTTVHAREQASSSQELASFVSMIEKLTQDLAEIQKRS
;
A
#
# COMPACT_ATOMS: atom_id res chain seq x y z
N MET A 1 -46.69 -38.85 -14.36
CA MET A 1 -45.74 -39.24 -13.29
C MET A 1 -44.44 -38.44 -13.39
N ILE A 2 -44.13 -37.84 -14.54
CA ILE A 2 -43.04 -36.87 -14.70
C ILE A 2 -43.61 -35.56 -15.26
N LYS A 3 -43.28 -34.41 -14.64
CA LYS A 3 -43.71 -33.08 -15.13
C LYS A 3 -42.63 -32.03 -14.85
N ILE A 4 -41.76 -31.82 -15.83
CA ILE A 4 -40.54 -31.02 -15.69
C ILE A 4 -40.25 -30.20 -16.94
N SER A 5 -39.37 -29.20 -16.83
CA SER A 5 -38.94 -28.38 -17.97
C SER A 5 -38.28 -29.18 -19.12
N PRO A 6 -38.27 -28.67 -20.37
CA PRO A 6 -37.65 -29.35 -21.52
C PRO A 6 -36.17 -29.69 -21.33
N LYS A 7 -35.40 -28.82 -20.66
CA LYS A 7 -33.99 -29.06 -20.32
C LYS A 7 -33.86 -30.29 -19.42
N ARG A 8 -34.69 -30.38 -18.38
CA ARG A 8 -34.70 -31.52 -17.46
C ARG A 8 -35.18 -32.78 -18.16
N GLN A 9 -36.18 -32.69 -19.03
CA GLN A 9 -36.63 -33.83 -19.83
C GLN A 9 -35.50 -34.44 -20.69
N ALA A 10 -34.65 -33.61 -21.30
CA ALA A 10 -33.49 -34.10 -22.05
C ALA A 10 -32.49 -34.88 -21.17
N GLN A 11 -32.26 -34.43 -19.93
CA GLN A 11 -31.39 -35.14 -18.97
C GLN A 11 -31.97 -36.51 -18.62
N LEU A 12 -33.27 -36.58 -18.33
CA LEU A 12 -33.95 -37.84 -18.01
C LEU A 12 -33.92 -38.81 -19.19
N ASN A 13 -34.12 -38.31 -20.41
CA ASN A 13 -34.03 -39.10 -21.63
C ASN A 13 -32.62 -39.70 -21.82
N TYR A 14 -31.57 -38.93 -21.53
CA TYR A 14 -30.17 -39.39 -21.66
C TYR A 14 -29.87 -40.58 -20.75
N ILE A 15 -30.31 -40.53 -19.49
CA ILE A 15 -30.14 -41.63 -18.51
C ILE A 15 -31.21 -42.72 -18.64
N LYS A 16 -32.14 -42.56 -19.58
CA LYS A 16 -33.29 -43.46 -19.82
C LYS A 16 -34.15 -43.66 -18.56
N LEU A 17 -34.34 -42.61 -17.75
CA LEU A 17 -35.28 -42.60 -16.63
C LEU A 17 -36.67 -42.27 -17.17
N THR A 18 -37.57 -43.25 -17.12
CA THR A 18 -38.90 -43.20 -17.74
C THR A 18 -40.01 -43.21 -16.69
N GLU A 19 -41.25 -42.93 -17.10
CA GLU A 19 -42.40 -43.08 -16.19
C GLU A 19 -42.55 -44.51 -15.65
N GLN A 20 -42.14 -45.52 -16.43
CA GLN A 20 -42.15 -46.91 -15.98
C GLN A 20 -41.20 -47.14 -14.81
N ASP A 21 -40.01 -46.53 -14.81
CA ASP A 21 -39.06 -46.64 -13.69
C ASP A 21 -39.66 -46.01 -12.41
N VAL A 22 -40.29 -44.84 -12.57
CA VAL A 22 -40.98 -44.13 -11.47
C VAL A 22 -42.14 -44.97 -10.93
N GLU A 23 -42.88 -45.64 -11.82
CA GLU A 23 -43.98 -46.53 -11.45
C GLU A 23 -43.50 -47.79 -10.72
N ILE A 24 -42.42 -48.42 -11.19
CA ILE A 24 -41.81 -49.57 -10.53
C ILE A 24 -41.44 -49.20 -9.10
N LEU A 25 -40.80 -48.05 -8.87
CA LEU A 25 -40.43 -47.61 -7.54
C LEU A 25 -41.66 -47.32 -6.66
N ALA A 26 -42.67 -46.63 -7.21
CA ALA A 26 -43.91 -46.32 -6.49
C ALA A 26 -44.67 -47.58 -6.05
N GLN A 27 -44.82 -48.58 -6.93
CA GLN A 27 -45.47 -49.85 -6.63
C GLN A 27 -44.76 -50.62 -5.51
N HIS A 28 -43.44 -50.43 -5.38
CA HIS A 28 -42.61 -51.07 -4.36
C HIS A 28 -42.39 -50.21 -3.11
N ARG A 29 -43.09 -49.07 -2.95
CA ARG A 29 -43.01 -48.22 -1.75
C ARG A 29 -43.17 -48.99 -0.42
N PRO A 30 -44.11 -49.94 -0.25
CA PRO A 30 -44.21 -50.70 1.00
C PRO A 30 -42.94 -51.49 1.34
N VAL A 31 -42.16 -51.90 0.33
CA VAL A 31 -40.86 -52.55 0.53
C VAL A 31 -39.83 -51.52 1.01
N PHE A 32 -39.81 -50.32 0.41
CA PHE A 32 -38.93 -49.22 0.85
C PHE A 32 -39.20 -48.83 2.30
N GLU A 33 -40.46 -48.76 2.72
CA GLU A 33 -40.88 -48.53 4.11
C GLU A 33 -40.41 -49.66 5.05
N LYS A 34 -40.49 -50.92 4.61
CA LYS A 34 -40.03 -52.06 5.42
C LYS A 34 -38.53 -52.07 5.65
N VAL A 35 -37.73 -51.60 4.69
CA VAL A 35 -36.26 -51.69 4.75
C VAL A 35 -35.57 -50.40 5.22
N VAL A 36 -36.30 -49.27 5.33
CA VAL A 36 -35.71 -47.94 5.54
C VAL A 36 -34.85 -47.84 6.81
N GLU A 37 -35.27 -48.46 7.93
CA GLU A 37 -34.50 -48.41 9.18
C GLU A 37 -33.14 -49.10 9.04
N GLU A 38 -33.09 -50.23 8.36
CA GLU A 38 -31.87 -50.99 8.14
C GLU A 38 -30.95 -50.25 7.14
N VAL A 39 -31.52 -49.68 6.07
CA VAL A 39 -30.79 -48.86 5.10
C VAL A 39 -30.08 -47.71 5.79
N VAL A 40 -30.82 -46.90 6.56
CA VAL A 40 -30.29 -45.71 7.22
C VAL A 40 -29.31 -46.09 8.33
N THR A 41 -29.53 -47.19 9.03
CA THR A 41 -28.60 -47.68 10.07
C THR A 41 -27.28 -48.12 9.47
N ARG A 42 -27.28 -48.95 8.42
CA ARG A 42 -26.06 -49.37 7.71
C ARG A 42 -25.35 -48.20 7.04
N PHE A 43 -26.10 -47.25 6.48
CA PHE A 43 -25.54 -46.06 5.84
C PHE A 43 -24.72 -45.23 6.82
N TYR A 44 -25.28 -44.91 7.99
CA TYR A 44 -24.54 -44.15 9.00
C TYR A 44 -23.44 -44.94 9.71
N ALA A 45 -23.56 -46.27 9.78
CA ALA A 45 -22.46 -47.12 10.23
C ALA A 45 -21.25 -47.00 9.29
N ASN A 46 -21.47 -46.92 7.97
CA ASN A 46 -20.41 -46.66 6.98
C ASN A 46 -19.84 -45.24 7.11
N ILE A 47 -20.68 -44.21 7.23
CA ILE A 47 -20.21 -42.83 7.42
C ILE A 47 -19.34 -42.69 8.67
N ALA A 48 -19.71 -43.36 9.76
CA ALA A 48 -18.97 -43.33 11.02
C ALA A 48 -17.54 -43.87 10.93
N THR A 49 -17.21 -44.58 9.84
CA THR A 49 -15.84 -45.06 9.58
C THR A 49 -14.89 -43.98 9.06
N GLU A 50 -15.42 -42.84 8.56
CA GLU A 50 -14.63 -41.74 8.02
C GLU A 50 -14.61 -40.55 9.02
N PRO A 51 -13.48 -40.32 9.72
CA PRO A 51 -13.38 -39.28 10.75
C PRO A 51 -13.74 -37.87 10.27
N LYS A 52 -13.38 -37.54 9.02
CA LYS A 52 -13.67 -36.21 8.44
C LYS A 52 -15.18 -35.96 8.31
N LEU A 53 -15.95 -36.98 7.93
CA LEU A 53 -17.40 -36.86 7.83
C LEU A 53 -18.03 -36.71 9.21
N MET A 54 -17.50 -37.42 10.21
CA MET A 54 -17.95 -37.30 11.60
C MET A 54 -17.68 -35.91 12.19
N GLU A 55 -16.56 -35.29 11.84
CA GLU A 55 -16.25 -33.90 12.22
C GLU A 55 -17.29 -32.93 11.65
N ILE A 56 -17.61 -33.05 10.35
CA ILE A 56 -18.63 -32.22 9.69
C ILE A 56 -19.99 -32.41 10.37
N ILE A 57 -20.41 -33.66 10.61
CA ILE A 57 -21.68 -33.95 11.29
C ILE A 57 -21.69 -33.29 12.67
N GLY A 58 -20.69 -33.55 13.51
CA GLY A 58 -20.61 -33.04 14.88
C GLY A 58 -20.62 -31.51 14.98
N LYS A 59 -20.18 -30.81 13.93
CA LYS A 59 -20.21 -29.34 13.85
C LYS A 59 -21.61 -28.77 13.60
N PHE A 60 -22.46 -29.47 12.86
CA PHE A 60 -23.73 -28.92 12.36
C PHE A 60 -24.98 -29.63 12.88
N THR A 61 -24.90 -30.89 13.29
CA THR A 61 -26.07 -31.73 13.63
C THR A 61 -25.66 -33.02 14.38
N THR A 62 -26.58 -33.97 14.52
CA THR A 62 -26.32 -35.31 15.08
C THR A 62 -26.74 -36.41 14.11
N ILE A 63 -26.17 -37.61 14.27
CA ILE A 63 -26.56 -38.77 13.46
C ILE A 63 -28.05 -39.07 13.65
N GLU A 64 -28.59 -39.00 14.86
CA GLU A 64 -29.98 -39.33 15.16
C GLU A 64 -30.95 -38.46 14.36
N ARG A 65 -30.71 -37.13 14.32
CA ARG A 65 -31.50 -36.19 13.51
C ARG A 65 -31.32 -36.44 12.03
N LEU A 66 -30.08 -36.69 11.60
CA LEU A 66 -29.81 -36.97 10.20
C LEU A 66 -30.48 -38.27 9.71
N LYS A 67 -30.55 -39.30 10.56
CA LYS A 67 -31.28 -40.54 10.27
C LYS A 67 -32.75 -40.25 9.94
N GLU A 68 -33.41 -39.34 10.66
CA GLU A 68 -34.80 -38.93 10.36
C GLU A 68 -34.90 -38.33 8.96
N THR A 69 -34.05 -37.37 8.64
CA THR A 69 -34.04 -36.74 7.31
C THR A 69 -33.69 -37.72 6.19
N GLN A 70 -32.83 -38.71 6.46
CA GLN A 70 -32.47 -39.71 5.46
C GLN A 70 -33.54 -40.78 5.24
N ARG A 71 -34.39 -41.06 6.24
CA ARG A 71 -35.59 -41.89 6.04
C ARG A 71 -36.54 -41.20 5.07
N GLU A 72 -36.80 -39.92 5.29
CA GLU A 72 -37.65 -39.12 4.39
C GLU A 72 -37.08 -39.07 2.97
N TYR A 73 -35.77 -38.83 2.83
CA TYR A 73 -35.09 -38.89 1.55
C TYR A 73 -35.26 -40.25 0.86
N TRP A 74 -34.97 -41.35 1.55
CA TRP A 74 -35.10 -42.70 1.00
C TRP A 74 -36.52 -43.00 0.51
N LEU A 75 -37.53 -42.68 1.32
CA LEU A 75 -38.93 -42.90 0.96
C LEU A 75 -39.38 -42.02 -0.21
N SER A 76 -38.85 -40.79 -0.30
CA SER A 76 -39.20 -39.88 -1.39
C SER A 76 -38.78 -40.39 -2.78
N LEU A 77 -37.80 -41.31 -2.87
CA LEU A 77 -37.41 -41.96 -4.12
C LEU A 77 -38.51 -42.87 -4.68
N ALA A 78 -39.46 -43.28 -3.85
CA ALA A 78 -40.61 -44.13 -4.18
C ALA A 78 -41.95 -43.36 -4.08
N ASP A 79 -41.95 -42.03 -4.15
CA ASP A 79 -43.17 -41.19 -4.17
C ASP A 79 -43.93 -41.28 -5.50
N GLY A 80 -43.32 -41.81 -6.56
CA GLY A 80 -43.97 -41.99 -7.86
C GLY A 80 -44.14 -40.70 -8.68
N LYS A 81 -43.42 -39.64 -8.31
CA LYS A 81 -43.51 -38.33 -8.94
C LYS A 81 -42.14 -37.67 -9.07
N ILE A 82 -41.82 -37.20 -10.27
CA ILE A 82 -40.67 -36.31 -10.52
C ILE A 82 -41.22 -35.04 -11.17
N ASP A 83 -41.27 -33.96 -10.40
CA ASP A 83 -41.65 -32.64 -10.88
C ASP A 83 -40.59 -31.59 -10.54
N ASP A 84 -40.80 -30.35 -11.00
CA ASP A 84 -39.83 -29.28 -10.74
C ASP A 84 -39.61 -29.04 -9.23
N GLU A 85 -40.65 -29.18 -8.39
CA GLU A 85 -40.50 -29.08 -6.93
C GLU A 85 -39.58 -30.16 -6.35
N TYR A 86 -39.74 -31.43 -6.79
CA TYR A 86 -38.83 -32.52 -6.42
C TYR A 86 -37.38 -32.18 -6.81
N LEU A 87 -37.17 -31.70 -8.04
CA LEU A 87 -35.83 -31.39 -8.55
C LEU A 87 -35.19 -30.20 -7.80
N GLU A 88 -35.95 -29.13 -7.56
CA GLU A 88 -35.49 -27.96 -6.80
C GLU A 88 -35.09 -28.34 -5.38
N ARG A 89 -35.86 -29.22 -4.73
CA ARG A 89 -35.52 -29.73 -3.39
C ARG A 89 -34.20 -30.49 -3.40
N ARG A 90 -33.93 -31.31 -4.42
CA ARG A 90 -32.65 -32.04 -4.56
C ARG A 90 -31.47 -31.11 -4.77
N VAL A 91 -31.62 -30.08 -5.61
CA VAL A 91 -30.59 -29.04 -5.79
C VAL A 91 -30.33 -28.29 -4.47
N ALA A 92 -31.40 -27.93 -3.73
CA ALA A 92 -31.28 -27.25 -2.44
C ALA A 92 -30.51 -28.10 -1.41
N ILE A 93 -30.74 -29.41 -1.37
CA ILE A 93 -29.97 -30.34 -0.52
C ILE A 93 -28.49 -30.35 -0.94
N GLY A 94 -28.20 -30.37 -2.25
CA GLY A 94 -26.83 -30.23 -2.78
C GLY A 94 -26.14 -28.95 -2.30
N LEU A 95 -26.85 -27.82 -2.34
CA LEU A 95 -26.35 -26.53 -1.83
C LEU A 95 -26.07 -26.55 -0.33
N VAL A 96 -26.91 -27.22 0.47
CA VAL A 96 -26.68 -27.37 1.92
C VAL A 96 -25.39 -28.16 2.18
N HIS A 97 -25.19 -29.28 1.50
CA HIS A 97 -23.97 -30.09 1.63
C HIS A 97 -22.71 -29.32 1.19
N SER A 98 -22.82 -28.58 0.08
CA SER A 98 -21.75 -27.70 -0.37
C SER A 98 -21.46 -26.60 0.66
N ARG A 99 -22.48 -26.05 1.33
CA ARG A 99 -22.34 -25.01 2.38
C ARG A 99 -21.64 -25.53 3.63
N VAL A 100 -21.96 -26.74 4.08
CA VAL A 100 -21.31 -27.35 5.27
C VAL A 100 -19.91 -27.88 4.97
N GLY A 101 -19.48 -27.84 3.70
CA GLY A 101 -18.15 -28.25 3.28
C GLY A 101 -17.99 -29.77 3.11
N LEU A 102 -19.08 -30.49 2.81
CA LEU A 102 -19.00 -31.90 2.47
C LEU A 102 -18.23 -32.06 1.14
N PRO A 103 -17.13 -32.83 1.09
CA PRO A 103 -16.42 -33.04 -0.17
C PRO A 103 -17.30 -33.85 -1.14
N VAL A 104 -17.31 -33.42 -2.40
CA VAL A 104 -18.22 -33.95 -3.43
C VAL A 104 -17.98 -35.44 -3.69
N GLU A 105 -16.75 -35.92 -3.56
CA GLU A 105 -16.37 -37.32 -3.71
C GLU A 105 -17.04 -38.24 -2.69
N TYR A 106 -17.18 -37.80 -1.43
CA TYR A 106 -17.88 -38.57 -0.40
C TYR A 106 -19.39 -38.53 -0.58
N TYR A 107 -19.92 -37.39 -1.03
CA TYR A 107 -21.34 -37.30 -1.39
C TYR A 107 -21.65 -38.26 -2.54
N LEU A 108 -20.90 -38.22 -3.65
CA LEU A 108 -21.12 -39.12 -4.78
C LEU A 108 -20.91 -40.59 -4.39
N GLY A 109 -19.92 -40.89 -3.54
CA GLY A 109 -19.70 -42.23 -3.00
C GLY A 109 -20.87 -42.76 -2.17
N SER A 110 -21.61 -41.88 -1.49
CA SER A 110 -22.76 -42.26 -0.66
C SER A 110 -23.87 -42.96 -1.45
N TYR A 111 -24.05 -42.61 -2.74
CA TYR A 111 -25.00 -43.31 -3.61
C TYR A 111 -24.61 -44.77 -3.85
N MET A 112 -23.31 -45.07 -3.93
CA MET A 112 -22.83 -46.46 -4.03
C MET A 112 -23.07 -47.21 -2.72
N THR A 113 -22.88 -46.57 -1.57
CA THR A 113 -23.25 -47.14 -0.27
C THR A 113 -24.74 -47.47 -0.21
N TYR A 114 -25.62 -46.57 -0.66
CA TYR A 114 -27.05 -46.85 -0.75
C TYR A 114 -27.36 -48.02 -1.69
N LEU A 115 -26.75 -48.08 -2.87
CA LEU A 115 -26.99 -49.16 -3.84
C LEU A 115 -26.52 -50.53 -3.35
N ASP A 116 -25.38 -50.60 -2.66
CA ASP A 116 -24.87 -51.82 -2.04
C ASP A 116 -25.87 -52.36 -1.00
N ILE A 117 -26.24 -51.52 -0.03
CA ILE A 117 -27.20 -51.87 1.03
C ILE A 117 -28.57 -52.23 0.43
N ALA A 118 -29.05 -51.44 -0.53
CA ALA A 118 -30.34 -51.67 -1.19
C ALA A 118 -30.36 -53.01 -1.94
N THR A 119 -29.26 -53.37 -2.61
CA THR A 119 -29.15 -54.63 -3.36
C THR A 119 -29.33 -55.83 -2.43
N ASP A 120 -28.65 -55.84 -1.28
CA ASP A 120 -28.77 -56.91 -0.29
C ASP A 120 -30.21 -57.08 0.22
N LEU A 121 -30.87 -55.97 0.55
CA LEU A 121 -32.18 -55.95 1.17
C LEU A 121 -33.29 -56.25 0.16
N LEU A 122 -33.21 -55.69 -1.05
CA LEU A 122 -34.21 -55.91 -2.11
C LEU A 122 -34.18 -57.35 -2.63
N ARG A 123 -33.01 -57.99 -2.70
CA ARG A 123 -32.90 -59.42 -3.07
C ARG A 123 -33.70 -60.33 -2.14
N GLN A 124 -33.80 -59.97 -0.87
CA GLN A 124 -34.56 -60.72 0.13
C GLN A 124 -36.04 -60.33 0.12
N ALA A 125 -36.34 -59.04 -0.03
CA ALA A 125 -37.70 -58.54 0.07
C ALA A 125 -38.55 -58.80 -1.19
N VAL A 126 -37.95 -58.76 -2.39
CA VAL A 126 -38.62 -58.98 -3.68
C VAL A 126 -37.76 -59.81 -4.66
N PRO A 127 -37.52 -61.10 -4.38
CA PRO A 127 -36.56 -61.93 -5.12
C PRO A 127 -36.78 -62.03 -6.64
N ASP A 128 -38.04 -61.91 -7.09
CA ASP A 128 -38.38 -62.03 -8.52
C ASP A 128 -38.28 -60.69 -9.28
N GLN A 129 -38.23 -59.56 -8.57
CA GLN A 129 -38.30 -58.22 -9.16
C GLN A 129 -37.16 -57.28 -8.75
N TRP A 130 -36.29 -57.69 -7.82
CA TRP A 130 -35.24 -56.81 -7.26
C TRP A 130 -34.34 -56.18 -8.33
N THR A 131 -34.08 -56.88 -9.45
CA THR A 131 -33.27 -56.36 -10.56
C THR A 131 -33.92 -55.15 -11.25
N LYS A 132 -35.24 -55.15 -11.42
CA LYS A 132 -35.99 -54.02 -12.00
C LYS A 132 -36.02 -52.84 -11.03
N VAL A 133 -36.24 -53.13 -9.74
CA VAL A 133 -36.29 -52.11 -8.68
C VAL A 133 -34.93 -51.44 -8.51
N ILE A 134 -33.83 -52.21 -8.41
CA ILE A 134 -32.48 -51.66 -8.22
C ILE A 134 -31.99 -50.90 -9.46
N PHE A 135 -32.38 -51.31 -10.67
CA PHE A 135 -32.03 -50.57 -11.89
C PHE A 135 -32.77 -49.23 -11.96
N SER A 136 -34.06 -49.21 -11.60
CA SER A 136 -34.85 -47.97 -11.50
C SER A 136 -34.28 -47.04 -10.43
N LEU A 137 -33.90 -47.59 -9.27
CA LEU A 137 -33.27 -46.85 -8.17
C LEU A 137 -31.89 -46.29 -8.58
N SER A 138 -31.09 -47.07 -9.30
CA SER A 138 -29.79 -46.61 -9.83
C SER A 138 -29.94 -45.40 -10.74
N LYS A 139 -30.97 -45.38 -11.60
CA LYS A 139 -31.26 -44.22 -12.45
C LYS A 139 -31.69 -43.00 -11.63
N MET A 140 -32.50 -43.19 -10.58
CA MET A 140 -32.87 -42.12 -9.65
C MET A 140 -31.64 -41.54 -8.93
N PHE A 141 -30.74 -42.38 -8.42
CA PHE A 141 -29.50 -41.89 -7.81
C PHE A 141 -28.56 -41.22 -8.81
N ASN A 142 -28.53 -41.66 -10.07
CA ASN A 142 -27.78 -40.97 -11.10
C ASN A 142 -28.35 -39.57 -11.38
N LEU A 143 -29.68 -39.43 -11.44
CA LEU A 143 -30.33 -38.11 -11.54
C LEU A 143 -29.97 -37.23 -10.35
N ASP A 144 -30.11 -37.72 -9.12
CA ASP A 144 -29.79 -36.96 -7.91
C ASP A 144 -28.30 -36.55 -7.89
N SER A 145 -27.39 -37.42 -8.32
CA SER A 145 -25.96 -37.11 -8.46
C SER A 145 -25.70 -35.94 -9.41
N GLN A 146 -26.40 -35.89 -10.55
CA GLN A 146 -26.28 -34.79 -11.51
C GLN A 146 -26.78 -33.45 -10.91
N LEU A 147 -27.88 -33.48 -10.16
CA LEU A 147 -28.44 -32.28 -9.51
C LEU A 147 -27.53 -31.76 -8.39
N VAL A 148 -26.91 -32.66 -7.63
CA VAL A 148 -25.92 -32.30 -6.61
C VAL A 148 -24.68 -31.69 -7.26
N LEU A 149 -24.16 -32.29 -8.35
CA LEU A 149 -23.01 -31.74 -9.04
C LEU A 149 -23.32 -30.35 -9.61
N GLU A 150 -24.51 -30.14 -10.19
CA GLU A 150 -24.98 -28.83 -10.64
C GLU A 150 -24.99 -27.80 -9.48
N ALA A 151 -25.44 -28.18 -8.29
CA ALA A 151 -25.42 -27.30 -7.11
C ALA A 151 -23.99 -26.90 -6.69
N TYR A 152 -23.04 -27.84 -6.72
CA TYR A 152 -21.63 -27.55 -6.40
C TYR A 152 -21.00 -26.65 -7.46
N GLU A 153 -21.27 -26.88 -8.75
CA GLU A 153 -20.80 -26.02 -9.84
C GLU A 153 -21.36 -24.60 -9.76
N MET A 154 -22.64 -24.44 -9.39
CA MET A 154 -23.24 -23.12 -9.20
C MET A 154 -22.49 -22.32 -8.14
N LYS A 155 -22.19 -22.94 -6.99
CA LYS A 155 -21.45 -22.28 -5.91
C LYS A 155 -20.02 -21.93 -6.32
N GLU A 156 -19.34 -22.80 -7.06
CA GLU A 156 -17.99 -22.51 -7.53
C GLU A 156 -17.98 -21.36 -8.55
N LYS A 157 -18.98 -21.29 -9.44
CA LYS A 157 -19.14 -20.16 -10.37
C LYS A 157 -19.43 -18.84 -9.66
N GLU A 158 -20.24 -18.86 -8.60
CA GLU A 158 -20.50 -17.68 -7.77
C GLU A 158 -19.20 -17.19 -7.11
N LYS A 159 -18.43 -18.09 -6.50
CA LYS A 159 -17.13 -17.77 -5.91
C LYS A 159 -16.14 -17.21 -6.95
N LEU A 160 -16.09 -17.79 -8.15
CA LEU A 160 -15.24 -17.29 -9.23
C LEU A 160 -15.65 -15.89 -9.69
N LYS A 161 -16.95 -15.59 -9.70
CA LYS A 161 -17.46 -14.25 -10.01
C LYS A 161 -17.05 -13.25 -8.93
N ASP A 162 -17.23 -13.58 -7.66
CA ASP A 162 -16.81 -12.72 -6.54
C ASP A 162 -15.31 -12.42 -6.59
N LEU A 163 -14.47 -13.43 -6.88
CA LEU A 163 -13.04 -13.24 -7.08
C LEU A 163 -12.70 -12.35 -8.28
N ALA A 164 -13.47 -12.44 -9.36
CA ALA A 164 -13.28 -11.59 -10.54
C ALA A 164 -13.65 -10.13 -10.23
N ASP A 165 -14.77 -9.90 -9.55
CA ASP A 165 -15.21 -8.57 -9.13
C ASP A 165 -14.19 -7.95 -8.15
N GLU A 166 -13.65 -8.73 -7.20
CA GLU A 166 -12.58 -8.29 -6.29
C GLU A 166 -11.29 -7.94 -7.04
N LYS A 167 -10.88 -8.77 -8.02
CA LYS A 167 -9.72 -8.50 -8.87
C LYS A 167 -9.88 -7.18 -9.62
N ASP A 168 -11.06 -6.92 -10.20
CA ASP A 168 -11.34 -5.69 -10.95
C ASP A 168 -11.27 -4.45 -10.04
N HIS A 169 -11.82 -4.54 -8.82
CA HIS A 169 -11.69 -3.48 -7.82
C HIS A 169 -10.23 -3.19 -7.44
N VAL A 170 -9.42 -4.23 -7.24
CA VAL A 170 -7.98 -4.07 -6.95
C VAL A 170 -7.25 -3.42 -8.13
N LEU A 171 -7.54 -3.83 -9.36
CA LEU A 171 -6.94 -3.24 -10.56
C LEU A 171 -7.27 -1.74 -10.68
N GLN A 172 -8.52 -1.36 -10.43
CA GLN A 172 -8.93 0.04 -10.43
C GLN A 172 -8.19 0.86 -9.36
N ALA A 173 -8.11 0.34 -8.13
CA ALA A 173 -7.38 1.00 -7.05
C ALA A 173 -5.89 1.19 -7.38
N VAL A 174 -5.26 0.17 -8.00
CA VAL A 174 -3.87 0.29 -8.44
C VAL A 174 -3.73 1.36 -9.53
N THR A 175 -4.68 1.48 -10.46
CA THR A 175 -4.65 2.53 -11.50
C THR A 175 -4.71 3.93 -10.90
N GLU A 176 -5.57 4.14 -9.90
CA GLU A 176 -5.67 5.43 -9.20
C GLU A 176 -4.35 5.78 -8.50
N VAL A 177 -3.73 4.81 -7.82
CA VAL A 177 -2.42 4.99 -7.16
C VAL A 177 -1.32 5.32 -8.19
N VAL A 178 -1.29 4.64 -9.34
CA VAL A 178 -0.31 4.90 -10.41
C VAL A 178 -0.45 6.31 -10.98
N GLN A 179 -1.68 6.79 -11.17
CA GLN A 179 -1.93 8.16 -11.63
C GLN A 179 -1.47 9.20 -10.60
N GLN A 180 -1.80 8.99 -9.32
CA GLN A 180 -1.34 9.87 -8.24
C GLN A 180 0.19 9.90 -8.15
N LEU A 181 0.84 8.74 -8.24
CA LEU A 181 2.29 8.63 -8.21
C LEU A 181 2.93 9.38 -9.39
N THR A 182 2.35 9.29 -10.59
CA THR A 182 2.82 10.02 -11.77
C THR A 182 2.79 11.54 -11.54
N GLY A 183 1.73 12.06 -10.91
CA GLY A 183 1.63 13.47 -10.54
C GLY A 183 2.71 13.89 -9.53
N MET A 184 2.89 13.09 -8.47
CA MET A 184 3.91 13.35 -7.45
C MET A 184 5.34 13.32 -8.01
N ILE A 185 5.64 12.43 -8.95
CA ILE A 185 6.94 12.37 -9.66
C ILE A 185 7.21 13.69 -10.40
N ALA A 186 6.20 14.22 -11.10
CA ALA A 186 6.34 15.47 -11.83
C ALA A 186 6.63 16.66 -10.89
N GLU A 187 5.89 16.76 -9.78
CA GLU A 187 6.10 17.80 -8.75
C GLU A 187 7.49 17.69 -8.08
N LEU A 188 7.93 16.47 -7.78
CA LEU A 188 9.26 16.22 -7.22
C LEU A 188 10.37 16.62 -8.19
N ASN A 189 10.21 16.33 -9.48
CA ASN A 189 11.21 16.69 -10.50
C ASN A 189 11.34 18.22 -10.65
N GLU A 190 10.20 18.92 -10.67
CA GLU A 190 10.18 20.38 -10.70
C GLU A 190 10.84 20.96 -9.44
N SER A 191 10.50 20.44 -8.27
CA SER A 191 11.07 20.86 -6.99
C SER A 191 12.59 20.64 -6.94
N ALA A 192 13.07 19.49 -7.41
CA ALA A 192 14.50 19.20 -7.53
C ALA A 192 15.18 20.26 -8.42
N GLY A 193 14.64 20.52 -9.61
CA GLY A 193 15.18 21.51 -10.54
C GLY A 193 15.25 22.93 -9.93
N GLN A 194 14.22 23.34 -9.20
CA GLN A 194 14.19 24.62 -8.49
C GLN A 194 15.25 24.69 -7.38
N ILE A 195 15.43 23.62 -6.61
CA ILE A 195 16.44 23.52 -5.54
C ILE A 195 17.85 23.61 -6.12
N ALA A 196 18.14 22.91 -7.23
CA ALA A 196 19.43 22.97 -7.91
C ALA A 196 19.73 24.38 -8.45
N THR A 197 18.73 25.02 -9.06
CA THR A 197 18.86 26.38 -9.59
C THR A 197 19.13 27.37 -8.46
N THR A 198 18.37 27.28 -7.36
CA THR A 198 18.54 28.17 -6.19
C THR A 198 19.91 27.97 -5.53
N ALA A 199 20.36 26.71 -5.43
CA ALA A 199 21.70 26.39 -4.94
C ALA A 199 22.78 27.04 -5.80
N GLN A 200 22.68 26.95 -7.12
CA GLN A 200 23.64 27.57 -8.04
C GLN A 200 23.66 29.10 -7.88
N VAL A 201 22.49 29.74 -7.91
CA VAL A 201 22.38 31.20 -7.73
C VAL A 201 22.93 31.64 -6.37
N THR A 202 22.71 30.84 -5.32
CA THR A 202 23.26 31.12 -3.99
C THR A 202 24.79 31.05 -4.01
N ALA A 203 25.37 30.01 -4.62
CA ALA A 203 26.82 29.86 -4.74
C ALA A 203 27.46 31.03 -5.52
N ASP A 204 26.87 31.42 -6.66
CA ASP A 204 27.34 32.55 -7.47
C ASP A 204 27.25 33.87 -6.70
N SER A 205 26.19 34.06 -5.92
CA SER A 205 26.03 35.22 -5.04
C SER A 205 27.06 35.24 -3.91
N GLN A 206 27.43 34.08 -3.36
CA GLN A 206 28.48 34.00 -2.33
C GLN A 206 29.87 34.30 -2.91
N GLU A 207 30.16 33.85 -4.14
CA GLU A 207 31.41 34.20 -4.83
C GLU A 207 31.53 35.71 -5.06
N THR A 208 30.42 36.35 -5.46
CA THR A 208 30.34 37.82 -5.58
C THR A 208 30.55 38.51 -4.22
N ALA A 209 29.93 38.00 -3.16
CA ALA A 209 30.09 38.53 -1.81
C ALA A 209 31.54 38.41 -1.31
N HIS A 210 32.21 37.29 -1.61
CA HIS A 210 33.63 37.11 -1.30
C HIS A 210 34.51 38.15 -1.98
N ALA A 211 34.30 38.42 -3.27
CA ALA A 211 35.06 39.45 -3.99
C ALA A 211 34.88 40.85 -3.35
N LEU A 212 33.64 41.22 -3.02
CA LEU A 212 33.34 42.49 -2.35
C LEU A 212 33.96 42.59 -0.95
N MET A 213 34.08 41.48 -0.22
CA MET A 213 34.77 41.45 1.06
C MET A 213 36.26 41.67 0.93
N ASP A 214 36.89 41.06 -0.08
CA ASP A 214 38.33 41.24 -0.32
C ASP A 214 38.64 42.70 -0.71
N GLU A 215 37.78 43.33 -1.52
CA GLU A 215 37.87 44.77 -1.82
C GLU A 215 37.74 45.62 -0.55
N LEU A 216 36.71 45.38 0.26
CA LEU A 216 36.48 46.11 1.51
C LEU A 216 37.62 45.91 2.52
N HIS A 217 38.21 44.72 2.56
CA HIS A 217 39.37 44.43 3.40
C HIS A 217 40.58 45.28 3.00
N GLU A 218 40.79 45.49 1.70
CA GLU A 218 41.86 46.34 1.19
C GLU A 218 41.60 47.83 1.47
N ASP A 219 40.36 48.30 1.28
CA ASP A 219 39.97 49.67 1.64
C ASP A 219 40.22 49.96 3.13
N VAL A 220 39.90 49.00 4.01
CA VAL A 220 40.13 49.12 5.44
C VAL A 220 41.63 49.21 5.77
N LYS A 221 42.48 48.43 5.11
CA LYS A 221 43.94 48.55 5.26
C LYS A 221 44.47 49.91 4.82
N GLN A 222 43.92 50.48 3.74
CA GLN A 222 44.29 51.83 3.31
C GLN A 222 43.92 52.87 4.37
N ILE A 223 42.74 52.74 5.01
CA ILE A 223 42.33 53.62 6.11
C ILE A 223 43.28 53.47 7.31
N GLU A 224 43.71 52.27 7.68
CA GLU A 224 44.71 52.06 8.74
C GLU A 224 46.03 52.77 8.41
N SER A 225 46.51 52.63 7.17
CA SER A 225 47.73 53.30 6.70
C SER A 225 47.62 54.83 6.76
N MET A 226 46.49 55.38 6.29
CA MET A 226 46.21 56.81 6.40
C MET A 226 46.14 57.26 7.85
N GLY A 227 45.50 56.47 8.73
CA GLY A 227 45.45 56.74 10.16
C GLY A 227 46.84 56.80 10.80
N ALA A 228 47.73 55.87 10.44
CA ALA A 228 49.12 55.88 10.91
C ALA A 228 49.90 57.12 10.43
N LEU A 229 49.70 57.53 9.18
CA LEU A 229 50.31 58.75 8.63
C LEU A 229 49.82 60.01 9.35
N ILE A 230 48.51 60.15 9.55
CA ILE A 230 47.94 61.32 10.24
C ILE A 230 48.39 61.33 11.71
N LYS A 231 48.56 60.17 12.36
CA LYS A 231 49.12 60.07 13.71
C LYS A 231 50.54 60.63 13.75
N ALA A 232 51.39 60.24 12.81
CA ALA A 232 52.74 60.79 12.70
C ALA A 232 52.75 62.31 12.46
N ILE A 233 51.86 62.81 11.59
CA ILE A 233 51.70 64.26 11.36
C ILE A 233 51.24 64.98 12.63
N SER A 234 50.28 64.41 13.37
CA SER A 234 49.79 64.96 14.62
C SER A 234 50.88 65.03 15.69
N ASP A 235 51.70 63.97 15.82
CA ASP A 235 52.83 63.91 16.74
C ASP A 235 53.89 64.97 16.39
N GLN A 236 54.20 65.12 15.10
CA GLN A 236 55.12 66.15 14.62
C GLN A 236 54.56 67.56 14.81
N THR A 237 53.26 67.77 14.57
CA THR A 237 52.58 69.06 14.77
C THR A 237 52.55 69.44 16.25
N HIS A 238 52.34 68.47 17.14
CA HIS A 238 52.41 68.69 18.58
C HIS A 238 53.81 69.12 19.02
N LEU A 239 54.87 68.49 18.48
CA LEU A 239 56.26 68.88 18.73
C LEU A 239 56.59 70.27 18.17
N LEU A 240 56.11 70.60 16.97
CA LEU A 240 56.27 71.94 16.39
C LEU A 240 55.59 73.00 17.24
N GLY A 241 54.36 72.75 17.70
CA GLY A 241 53.66 73.65 18.63
C GLY A 241 54.36 73.78 19.97
N LEU A 242 54.99 72.72 20.48
CA LEU A 242 55.82 72.77 21.69
C LEU A 242 57.05 73.65 21.50
N ASN A 243 57.79 73.46 20.40
CA ASN A 243 58.97 74.26 20.08
C ASN A 243 58.60 75.74 19.90
N ALA A 244 57.48 76.02 19.20
CA ALA A 244 56.98 77.38 19.03
C ALA A 244 56.56 78.03 20.37
N ALA A 245 56.00 77.26 21.30
CA ALA A 245 55.67 77.75 22.64
C ALA A 245 56.92 78.08 23.47
N ILE A 246 57.99 77.30 23.34
CA ILE A 246 59.29 77.57 23.97
C ILE A 246 59.89 78.87 23.42
N GLU A 247 59.90 79.03 22.10
CA GLU A 247 60.45 80.24 21.44
C GLU A 247 59.63 81.49 21.79
N ALA A 248 58.30 81.37 21.84
CA ALA A 248 57.40 82.44 22.28
C ALA A 248 57.66 82.87 23.73
N ALA A 249 58.01 81.93 24.62
CA ALA A 249 58.41 82.24 25.99
C ALA A 249 59.79 82.92 26.04
N HIS A 250 60.71 82.54 25.14
CA HIS A 250 62.04 83.14 25.02
C HIS A 250 62.00 84.59 24.53
N ALA A 251 61.06 84.92 23.63
CA ALA A 251 60.85 86.28 23.10
C ALA A 251 60.17 87.25 24.09
N GLY A 252 59.79 86.80 25.30
CA GLY A 252 59.22 87.64 26.35
C GLY A 252 57.91 88.34 25.92
N ASP A 253 57.82 89.65 26.14
CA ASP A 253 56.60 90.42 25.83
C ASP A 253 56.27 90.49 24.33
N MET A 254 57.27 90.37 23.45
CA MET A 254 57.07 90.33 21.99
C MET A 254 56.49 88.99 21.51
N GLY A 255 56.59 87.92 22.32
CA GLY A 255 56.16 86.56 21.97
C GLY A 255 54.73 86.20 22.37
N ARG A 256 54.01 87.07 23.10
CA ARG A 256 52.68 86.74 23.66
C ARG A 256 51.65 86.28 22.62
N GLY A 257 51.61 86.92 21.45
CA GLY A 257 50.71 86.53 20.36
C GLY A 257 51.07 85.15 19.77
N PHE A 258 52.37 84.86 19.62
CA PHE A 258 52.86 83.56 19.16
C PHE A 258 52.60 82.43 20.16
N ALA A 259 52.66 82.71 21.47
CA ALA A 259 52.35 81.73 22.51
C ALA A 259 50.90 81.22 22.43
N VAL A 260 49.94 82.10 22.10
CA VAL A 260 48.53 81.73 21.90
C VAL A 260 48.39 80.80 20.71
N VAL A 261 49.00 81.14 19.57
CA VAL A 261 48.97 80.32 18.35
C VAL A 261 49.62 78.95 18.60
N ALA A 262 50.76 78.90 19.28
CA ALA A 262 51.43 77.66 19.63
C ALA A 262 50.58 76.75 20.55
N GLY A 263 49.85 77.35 21.50
CA GLY A 263 48.88 76.64 22.33
C GLY A 263 47.72 76.05 21.52
N GLU A 264 47.19 76.80 20.56
CA GLU A 264 46.09 76.35 19.69
C GLU A 264 46.53 75.22 18.75
N VAL A 265 47.73 75.29 18.18
CA VAL A 265 48.33 74.23 17.37
C VAL A 265 48.51 72.94 18.17
N ARG A 266 48.96 73.02 19.44
CA ARG A 266 49.09 71.84 20.32
C ARG A 266 47.74 71.22 20.64
N LYS A 267 46.71 72.05 20.90
CA LYS A 267 45.33 71.57 21.11
C LYS A 267 44.79 70.87 19.86
N LEU A 268 44.97 71.46 18.68
CA LEU A 268 44.52 70.88 17.42
C LEU A 268 45.19 69.53 17.15
N ALA A 269 46.50 69.41 17.42
CA ALA A 269 47.23 68.15 17.33
C ALA A 269 46.69 67.11 18.33
N ALA A 270 46.48 67.49 19.60
CA ALA A 270 45.89 66.60 20.60
C ALA A 270 44.49 66.09 20.18
N HIS A 271 43.61 66.99 19.72
CA HIS A 271 42.29 66.63 19.20
C HIS A 271 42.39 65.71 17.97
N SER A 272 43.37 65.94 17.07
CA SER A 272 43.59 65.07 15.92
C SER A 272 44.01 63.66 16.34
N ARG A 273 44.81 63.54 17.40
CA ARG A 273 45.25 62.25 17.94
C ARG A 273 44.08 61.47 18.57
N GLU A 274 43.23 62.15 19.34
CA GLU A 274 42.04 61.55 19.94
C GLU A 274 41.03 61.08 18.87
N ALA A 275 40.81 61.89 17.83
CA ALA A 275 39.97 61.48 16.69
C ALA A 275 40.53 60.26 15.96
N LEU A 276 41.86 60.14 15.83
CA LEU A 276 42.50 58.99 15.21
C LEU A 276 42.35 57.71 16.03
N GLU A 277 42.44 57.78 17.36
CA GLU A 277 42.21 56.61 18.23
C GLU A 277 40.77 56.09 18.04
N GLN A 278 39.78 56.98 17.97
CA GLN A 278 38.40 56.59 17.68
C GLN A 278 38.25 55.94 16.29
N ILE A 279 38.93 56.45 15.27
CA ILE A 279 38.93 55.85 13.92
C ILE A 279 39.56 54.45 13.96
N GLN A 280 40.70 54.28 14.64
CA GLN A 280 41.38 53.00 14.79
C GLN A 280 40.48 51.95 15.47
N ASP A 281 39.78 52.34 16.54
CA ASP A 281 38.82 51.47 17.22
C ASP A 281 37.67 51.04 16.30
N LYS A 282 37.14 51.97 15.48
CA LYS A 282 36.08 51.65 14.52
C LYS A 282 36.56 50.72 13.42
N VAL A 283 37.77 50.95 12.90
CA VAL A 283 38.40 50.11 11.87
C VAL A 283 38.64 48.69 12.38
N ALA A 284 39.19 48.53 13.58
CA ALA A 284 39.36 47.23 14.21
C ALA A 284 38.01 46.49 14.37
N GLY A 285 36.95 47.23 14.72
CA GLY A 285 35.59 46.71 14.76
C GLY A 285 35.05 46.23 13.41
N ILE A 286 35.34 46.95 12.32
CA ILE A 286 34.97 46.57 10.95
C ILE A 286 35.72 45.29 10.55
N MET A 287 37.04 45.20 10.79
CA MET A 287 37.85 44.03 10.48
C MET A 287 37.33 42.76 11.15
N LYS A 288 36.95 42.85 12.43
CA LYS A 288 36.34 41.72 13.15
C LYS A 288 35.04 41.26 12.51
N ARG A 289 34.16 42.20 12.13
CA ARG A 289 32.89 41.88 11.46
C ARG A 289 33.15 41.22 10.11
N LEU A 290 34.10 41.75 9.33
CA LEU A 290 34.46 41.26 8.00
C LEU A 290 34.93 39.81 8.04
N SER A 291 35.76 39.45 9.03
CA SER A 291 36.15 38.06 9.28
C SER A 291 34.96 37.15 9.58
N SER A 292 33.99 37.61 10.38
CA SER A 292 32.79 36.83 10.69
C SER A 292 31.89 36.65 9.46
N VAL A 293 31.70 37.69 8.64
CA VAL A 293 30.89 37.54 7.41
C VAL A 293 31.60 36.60 6.42
N ARG A 294 32.93 36.65 6.31
CA ARG A 294 33.69 35.73 5.46
C ARG A 294 33.47 34.27 5.84
N GLU A 295 33.56 33.93 7.13
CA GLU A 295 33.30 32.57 7.62
C GLU A 295 31.88 32.09 7.27
N GLU A 296 30.89 32.96 7.42
CA GLU A 296 29.49 32.65 7.11
C GLU A 296 29.25 32.45 5.60
N THR A 297 29.96 33.21 4.77
CA THR A 297 29.90 33.13 3.30
C THR A 297 30.53 31.81 2.81
N GLU A 298 31.64 31.37 3.42
CA GLU A 298 32.26 30.08 3.14
C GLU A 298 31.33 28.91 3.50
N LYS A 299 30.70 28.96 4.69
CA LYS A 299 29.70 27.95 5.11
C LYS A 299 28.51 27.91 4.15
N THR A 300 27.97 29.06 3.78
CA THR A 300 26.84 29.17 2.86
C THR A 300 27.19 28.57 1.49
N THR A 301 28.42 28.76 1.00
CA THR A 301 28.90 28.17 -0.25
C THR A 301 28.96 26.64 -0.18
N VAL A 302 29.42 26.08 0.94
CA VAL A 302 29.43 24.63 1.16
C VAL A 302 28.01 24.07 1.14
N HIS A 303 27.08 24.68 1.88
CA HIS A 303 25.68 24.24 1.91
C HIS A 303 25.00 24.35 0.55
N ALA A 304 25.27 25.40 -0.23
CA ALA A 304 24.76 25.53 -1.58
C ALA A 304 25.24 24.38 -2.49
N ARG A 305 26.53 24.00 -2.41
CA ARG A 305 27.06 22.87 -3.18
C ARG A 305 26.47 21.53 -2.77
N GLU A 306 26.33 21.30 -1.46
CA GLU A 306 25.66 20.09 -0.93
C GLU A 306 24.22 20.01 -1.45
N GLN A 307 23.47 21.12 -1.39
CA GLN A 307 22.09 21.20 -1.88
C GLN A 307 21.98 20.91 -3.39
N ALA A 308 22.93 21.39 -4.21
CA ALA A 308 22.98 21.07 -5.63
C ALA A 308 23.21 19.57 -5.88
N SER A 309 24.14 18.96 -5.14
CA SER A 309 24.41 17.51 -5.23
C SER A 309 23.20 16.68 -4.82
N SER A 310 22.56 17.00 -3.69
CA SER A 310 21.37 16.30 -3.22
C SER A 310 20.20 16.43 -4.20
N SER A 311 20.06 17.57 -4.88
CA SER A 311 19.05 17.73 -5.92
C SER A 311 19.30 16.81 -7.14
N GLN A 312 20.56 16.65 -7.56
CA GLN A 312 20.91 15.71 -8.63
C GLN A 312 20.61 14.26 -8.26
N GLU A 313 20.90 13.86 -7.01
CA GLU A 313 20.51 12.55 -6.48
C GLU A 313 18.99 12.38 -6.51
N LEU A 314 18.23 13.38 -6.05
CA LEU A 314 16.77 13.35 -6.06
C LEU A 314 16.22 13.17 -7.47
N ALA A 315 16.76 13.87 -8.47
CA ALA A 315 16.40 13.70 -9.88
C ALA A 315 16.65 12.25 -10.38
N SER A 316 17.74 11.61 -9.93
CA SER A 316 18.01 10.22 -10.26
C SER A 316 17.00 9.24 -9.64
N PHE A 317 16.58 9.49 -8.39
CA PHE A 317 15.52 8.71 -7.74
C PHE A 317 14.18 8.87 -8.44
N VAL A 318 13.83 10.09 -8.85
CA VAL A 318 12.62 10.38 -9.64
C VAL A 318 12.60 9.54 -10.92
N SER A 319 13.70 9.48 -11.66
CA SER A 319 13.80 8.65 -12.88
C SER A 319 13.62 7.14 -12.60
N MET A 320 14.12 6.65 -11.48
CA MET A 320 13.91 5.26 -11.06
C MET A 320 12.43 4.97 -10.74
N ILE A 321 11.76 5.89 -10.03
CA ILE A 321 10.34 5.76 -9.70
C ILE A 321 9.48 5.84 -10.96
N GLU A 322 9.84 6.70 -11.92
CA GLU A 322 9.16 6.78 -13.22
C GLU A 322 9.20 5.44 -13.96
N LYS A 323 10.35 4.77 -13.99
CA LYS A 323 10.49 3.43 -14.56
C LYS A 323 9.61 2.40 -13.85
N LEU A 324 9.61 2.37 -12.51
CA LEU A 324 8.75 1.47 -11.73
C LEU A 324 7.26 1.71 -12.01
N THR A 325 6.88 2.96 -12.21
CA THR A 325 5.50 3.35 -12.53
C THR A 325 5.09 2.85 -13.93
N GLN A 326 6.02 2.89 -14.90
CA GLN A 326 5.81 2.31 -16.22
C GLN A 326 5.69 0.78 -16.17
N ASP A 327 6.56 0.09 -15.42
CA ASP A 327 6.51 -1.36 -15.25
C ASP A 327 5.17 -1.79 -14.63
N LEU A 328 4.68 -1.05 -13.62
CA LEU A 328 3.36 -1.27 -13.01
C LEU A 328 2.23 -1.09 -14.03
N ALA A 329 2.28 -0.04 -14.85
CA ALA A 329 1.29 0.19 -15.90
C ALA A 329 1.31 -0.91 -16.98
N GLU A 330 2.46 -1.53 -17.24
CA GLU A 330 2.56 -2.65 -18.19
C GLU A 330 1.98 -3.95 -17.60
N ILE A 331 2.19 -4.23 -16.32
CA ILE A 331 1.56 -5.36 -15.62
C ILE A 331 0.03 -5.27 -15.70
N GLN A 332 -0.52 -4.05 -15.54
CA GLN A 332 -1.96 -3.82 -15.66
C GLN A 332 -2.49 -4.16 -17.05
N LYS A 333 -1.77 -3.80 -18.13
CA LYS A 333 -2.20 -4.11 -19.51
C LYS A 333 -2.20 -5.60 -19.85
N ARG A 334 -1.43 -6.40 -19.10
CA ARG A 334 -1.30 -7.86 -19.32
C ARG A 334 -2.25 -8.69 -18.45
N SER A 335 -2.89 -8.09 -17.46
CA SER A 335 -3.73 -8.75 -16.44
C SER A 335 -5.21 -8.79 -16.83
#